data_AF-A0A3M3KEL3-F1
#
_entry.id   AF-A0A3M3KEL3-F1
#
_cell.length_a   1.000
_cell.length_b   1.000
_cell.length_c   1.000
_cell.angle_alpha   90.00
_cell.angle_beta   90.00
_cell.angle_gamma   90.00
#
_symmetry.space_group_name_H-M   'P 1'
#
loop_
_entity.id
_entity.type
_entity.pdbx_description
1 polymer ?
#
loop_
_entity_poly.entity_id
_entity_poly.type
_entity_poly.pdbx_seq_one_letter_code
_entity_poly.pdbx_strand_id
1 'polypeptide(L)' 'MPNGLVTSFIDSVPTEGEDYRIGGTEAPTVRILLKGDRSFVQEEYDYGYIPAMKDVQLS' A
#
# COMPACT_ATOMS: atom_id res chain seq x y z
N MET A 1 -1.30 -1.59 -8.34
CA MET A 1 -2.33 -2.49 -8.90
C MET A 1 -3.25 -1.72 -9.86
N PRO A 2 -3.98 -2.35 -10.78
CA PRO A 2 -4.81 -1.65 -11.77
C PRO A 2 -5.95 -0.79 -11.19
N ASN A 3 -6.42 -1.08 -9.97
CA ASN A 3 -7.35 -0.23 -9.22
C ASN A 3 -6.72 1.03 -8.62
N GLY A 4 -5.45 1.31 -8.91
CA GLY A 4 -4.70 2.45 -8.36
C GLY A 4 -4.18 2.23 -6.94
N LEU A 5 -4.47 1.08 -6.31
CA LEU A 5 -3.93 0.74 -5.00
C LEU A 5 -2.48 0.26 -5.12
N VAL A 6 -1.65 0.67 -4.16
CA VAL A 6 -0.24 0.33 -4.05
C VAL A 6 0.00 -0.21 -2.64
N THR A 7 0.40 -1.47 -2.57
CA THR A 7 0.80 -2.14 -1.32
C THR A 7 2.33 -2.20 -1.24
N SER A 8 2.84 -2.27 -0.02
CA SER A 8 4.26 -2.36 0.32
C SER A 8 4.39 -2.96 1.72
N PHE A 9 5.54 -3.55 2.04
CA PHE A 9 5.84 -3.97 3.40
C PHE A 9 6.62 -2.87 4.15
N ILE A 10 6.45 -2.82 5.47
CA ILE A 10 7.25 -1.96 6.35
C ILE A 10 8.60 -2.63 6.55
N ASP A 11 9.68 -1.92 6.21
CA ASP A 11 11.05 -2.39 6.39
C ASP A 11 11.59 -1.98 7.78
N SER A 12 12.09 -0.75 7.89
CA SER A 12 12.56 -0.15 9.14
C SER A 12 12.05 1.28 9.24
N VAL A 13 11.58 1.65 10.44
CA VAL A 13 11.07 3.00 10.72
C VAL A 13 11.90 3.57 11.87
N PRO A 14 12.56 4.74 11.72
CA PRO A 14 13.24 5.39 12.83
C PRO A 14 12.29 5.66 13.99
N THR A 15 12.75 5.50 15.23
CA THR A 15 11.96 5.81 16.43
C THR A 15 12.56 6.98 17.20
N GLU A 16 13.53 6.73 18.07
CA GLU A 16 14.16 7.74 18.92
C GLU A 16 15.68 7.66 18.76
N GLY A 17 16.35 8.81 18.62
CA GLY A 17 17.80 8.85 18.43
C GLY A 17 18.25 8.09 17.19
N GLU A 18 19.12 7.09 17.38
CA GLU A 18 19.64 6.20 16.33
C GLU A 18 18.89 4.85 16.26
N ASP A 19 17.79 4.70 17.02
CA ASP A 19 17.01 3.46 17.05
C ASP A 19 16.01 3.36 15.89
N TYR A 20 15.70 2.11 15.52
CA TYR A 20 14.73 1.77 14.48
C TYR A 20 13.78 0.68 14.98
N ARG A 21 12.53 0.75 14.55
CA ARG A 21 11.54 -0.31 14.67
C ARG A 21 11.45 -1.07 13.35
N ILE A 22 11.76 -2.36 13.41
CA ILE A 22 11.64 -3.27 12.28
C ILE A 22 10.16 -3.60 12.04
N GLY A 23 9.77 -3.61 10.77
CA GLY A 23 8.47 -4.05 10.30
C GLY A 23 8.44 -5.57 10.06
N GLY A 24 8.52 -5.98 8.78
CA GLY A 24 8.20 -7.35 8.36
C GLY A 24 6.70 -7.64 8.36
N THR A 25 5.89 -6.58 8.31
CA THR A 25 4.43 -6.60 8.19
C THR A 25 3.99 -5.64 7.10
N GLU A 26 2.79 -5.84 6.55
CA GLU A 26 2.26 -4.96 5.50
C GLU A 26 2.11 -3.52 6.01
N ALA A 27 2.38 -2.57 5.12
CA ALA A 27 2.15 -1.14 5.34
C ALA A 27 0.70 -0.75 5.00
N PRO A 28 0.24 0.45 5.39
CA PRO A 28 -1.01 1.01 4.91
C PRO A 28 -1.01 1.07 3.38
N THR A 29 -2.09 0.59 2.76
CA THR A 29 -2.20 0.64 1.30
C THR A 29 -2.57 2.06 0.86
N VAL A 30 -1.86 2.58 -0.14
CA VAL A 30 -2.10 3.92 -0.66
C VAL A 30 -2.80 3.84 -2.01
N ARG A 31 -3.70 4.78 -2.28
CA ARG A 31 -4.30 4.97 -3.61
C ARG A 31 -3.64 6.11 -4.34
N ILE A 32 -3.25 5.83 -5.58
CA ILE A 32 -2.81 6.83 -6.55
C ILE A 32 -3.79 6.95 -7.72
N LEU A 33 -3.90 8.15 -8.27
CA LEU A 33 -4.57 8.44 -9.53
C LEU A 33 -3.53 8.69 -10.62
N LEU A 34 -3.71 8.06 -11.78
CA LEU A 34 -2.90 8.32 -12.97
C LEU A 34 -3.65 9.29 -13.88
N LYS A 35 -2.99 10.39 -14.28
CA LYS A 35 -3.53 11.40 -15.20
C LYS A 35 -2.49 11.71 -16.28
N GLY A 36 -2.58 11.00 -17.40
CA GLY A 36 -1.57 11.04 -18.45
C GLY A 36 -0.26 10.44 -17.95
N ASP A 37 0.81 11.22 -18.02
CA ASP A 37 2.17 10.88 -17.58
C ASP A 37 2.45 11.21 -16.11
N ARG A 38 1.43 11.65 -15.35
CA ARG A 38 1.56 12.05 -13.95
C ARG A 38 0.75 11.14 -13.01
N SER A 39 1.20 11.05 -11.77
CA SER A 39 0.50 10.39 -10.67
C SER A 39 0.24 11.34 -9.50
N PHE A 40 -0.83 11.06 -8.75
CA PHE A 40 -1.24 11.85 -7.59
C PHE A 40 -1.69 10.91 -6.47
N VAL A 41 -1.11 11.03 -5.27
CA VAL A 41 -1.61 10.34 -4.07
C VAL A 41 -2.95 10.96 -3.67
N GLN A 42 -3.93 10.11 -3.35
CA GLN A 42 -5.29 10.53 -3.05
C GLN A 42 -5.74 10.12 -1.64
N GLU A 43 -5.58 8.84 -1.29
CA GLU A 43 -6.17 8.22 -0.09
C GLU A 43 -5.22 7.18 0.52
N GLU A 44 -5.38 6.95 1.81
CA GLU A 44 -4.74 5.88 2.59
C GLU A 44 -5.81 4.92 3.13
N TYR A 45 -5.47 3.64 3.19
CA TYR A 45 -6.31 2.53 3.66
C TYR A 45 -5.57 1.74 4.74
N ASP A 46 -6.27 0.81 5.40
CA ASP A 46 -5.70 -0.05 6.43
C ASP A 46 -4.43 -0.82 5.97
N TYR A 47 -3.64 -1.22 6.96
CA TYR A 47 -2.45 -2.07 6.77
C TYR A 47 -2.80 -3.33 5.97
N GLY A 48 -2.09 -3.57 4.86
CA GLY A 48 -2.29 -4.76 4.03
C GLY A 48 -3.63 -4.85 3.31
N TYR A 49 -4.34 -3.73 3.10
CA TYR A 49 -5.58 -3.73 2.34
C TYR A 49 -5.38 -4.00 0.84
N ILE A 50 -5.44 -5.28 0.45
CA ILE A 50 -5.23 -5.75 -0.92
C ILE A 50 -6.54 -6.40 -1.44
N PRO A 51 -7.57 -5.61 -1.81
CA PRO A 51 -8.84 -6.16 -2.26
C PRO A 51 -8.78 -6.69 -3.69
N ALA A 52 -9.54 -7.75 -3.96
CA ALA A 52 -9.78 -8.21 -5.32
C ALA A 52 -10.62 -7.18 -6.10
N MET A 53 -10.32 -6.98 -7.38
CA MET A 53 -11.18 -6.22 -8.30
C MET A 53 -12.33 -7.06 -8.86
N LYS A 54 -12.13 -8.38 -8.90
CA LYS A 54 -13.08 -9.35 -9.44
C LYS A 54 -12.96 -10.65 -8.65
N ASP A 55 -14.10 -11.22 -8.33
CA ASP A 55 -14.21 -12.60 -7.84
C ASP A 55 -14.36 -13.57 -9.02
N VAL A 56 -13.73 -14.74 -8.95
CA VAL A 56 -13.77 -15.77 -9.98
C VAL A 56 -14.38 -17.03 -9.38
N GLN A 57 -15.60 -17.37 -9.81
CA GLN A 57 -16.27 -18.60 -9.38
C GLN A 57 -15.73 -19.80 -10.15
N LEU A 58 -15.31 -20.81 -9.40
CA LEU A 58 -14.88 -22.10 -9.94
C LEU A 58 -16.10 -23.02 -10.05
N SER A 59 -16.26 -23.63 -11.22
CA SER A 59 -17.31 -24.62 -11.53
C SER A 59 -16.84 -26.05 -11.30
#